data_AF-A0A8K0MBV9-F1
#
_entry.id   AF-A0A8K0MBV9-F1
#
_cell.length_a   1.000
_cell.length_b   1.000
_cell.length_c   1.000
_cell.angle_alpha   90.00
_cell.angle_beta   90.00
_cell.angle_gamma   90.00
#
_symmetry.space_group_name_H-M   'P 1'
#
loop_
_entity.id
_entity.type
_entity.pdbx_description
1 polymer ?
#
loop_
_entity_poly.entity_id
_entity_poly.type
_entity_poly.pdbx_seq_one_letter_code
_entity_poly.pdbx_strand_id
1 'polypeptide(L)'
;MTRYVRGHLPPEVQIIILRHLAQAEYDDRASLVGYSIVCKSWRPVFEELTFQEIYVKTSEIKMFQKLFRTRRRKYVQYIKLQLEFAKHQAPPTKDIATENLLAIANNGIDASPLLPVLERGQMKDNIRFTSTLWAFLSHLSLWDRNKACRGGISLEITTYSPSYSKKYGESDIGKRGFKVGVTYTCFNYVVHVGTVSLPRVAVISRLSIGTRAIRSFEPRAIATLLQSFPSIREFDLHMRVRSEQNTKQVTAENWAKALDNWPSSLKKVRLHHIPGERNGSISQSPFLTPLGQKLAQFSQQLEHFYAPYSIDALGFFSANVLQWGSLERLILWSIEDILDKLPNTTNMLIRSAAHAALRMPSIKFLVTYSIHDHRGAIFSYEVVNKGVRISLKCSRPFRLDEGCKKAWESVAREHNQGPVEWQIAQLPVDIIDLAVGGVVRKSVVRKHPIQGPVRARRGRHPKRRR
;
A
#
# COMPACT_ATOMS: atom_id res chain seq x y z
N MET A 1 66.02 14.35 19.17
CA MET A 1 65.13 13.21 18.87
C MET A 1 63.86 13.35 19.69
N THR A 2 62.73 13.70 19.09
CA THR A 2 61.39 13.45 19.67
C THR A 2 60.37 13.53 18.54
N ARG A 3 60.20 12.40 17.83
CA ARG A 3 59.09 12.20 16.89
C ARG A 3 57.82 12.13 17.73
N TYR A 4 56.98 13.16 17.66
CA TYR A 4 55.58 13.05 18.06
C TYR A 4 54.92 11.97 17.19
N VAL A 5 54.73 10.79 17.75
CA VAL A 5 53.83 9.78 17.19
C VAL A 5 52.43 10.36 17.33
N ARG A 6 51.88 10.94 16.25
CA ARG A 6 50.45 11.25 16.16
C ARG A 6 49.71 9.94 16.40
N GLY A 7 49.22 9.71 17.62
CA GLY A 7 48.39 8.56 17.95
C GLY A 7 47.19 8.52 17.01
N HIS A 8 47.26 7.70 15.96
CA HIS A 8 46.12 7.44 15.10
C HIS A 8 45.23 6.47 15.87
N LEU A 9 44.02 6.91 16.20
CA LEU A 9 42.98 6.02 16.71
C LEU A 9 42.91 4.77 15.82
N PRO A 10 42.81 3.56 16.37
CA PRO A 10 42.64 2.36 15.57
C PRO A 10 41.45 2.50 14.60
N PRO A 11 41.53 1.95 13.38
CA PRO A 11 40.46 2.06 12.37
C PRO A 11 39.07 1.66 12.90
N GLU A 12 39.01 0.69 13.78
CA GLU A 12 37.79 0.18 14.41
C GLU A 12 37.15 1.26 15.29
N VAL A 13 37.96 1.95 16.10
CA VAL A 13 37.49 3.03 16.98
C VAL A 13 37.05 4.23 16.15
N GLN A 14 37.78 4.55 15.07
CA GLN A 14 37.36 5.59 14.14
C GLN A 14 35.98 5.28 13.53
N ILE A 15 35.76 4.04 13.07
CA ILE A 15 34.45 3.62 12.51
C ILE A 15 33.34 3.73 13.55
N ILE A 16 33.58 3.36 14.81
CA ILE A 16 32.59 3.48 15.90
C ILE A 16 32.20 4.95 16.12
N ILE A 17 33.19 5.85 16.18
CA ILE A 17 32.94 7.29 16.36
C ILE A 17 32.14 7.85 15.18
N LEU A 18 32.54 7.52 13.94
CA LEU A 18 31.85 7.99 12.75
C LEU A 18 30.41 7.49 12.66
N ARG A 19 30.15 6.24 13.08
CA ARG A 19 28.79 5.69 13.14
C ARG A 19 27.94 6.40 14.19
N HIS A 20 28.49 6.68 15.38
CA HIS A 20 27.77 7.44 16.40
C HIS A 20 27.45 8.86 15.93
N LEU A 21 28.42 9.56 15.32
CA LEU A 21 28.20 10.88 14.76
C LEU A 21 27.12 10.86 13.67
N ALA A 22 27.21 9.90 12.75
CA ALA A 22 26.25 9.80 11.66
C ALA A 22 24.84 9.46 12.16
N GLN A 23 24.71 8.65 13.22
CA GLN A 23 23.42 8.35 13.84
C GLN A 23 22.84 9.57 14.56
N ALA A 24 23.64 10.29 15.35
CA ALA A 24 23.19 11.50 16.04
C ALA A 24 22.68 12.56 15.06
N GLU A 25 23.45 12.83 14.00
CA GLU A 25 23.06 13.78 12.94
C GLU A 25 21.84 13.29 12.15
N TYR A 26 21.71 11.97 11.92
CA TYR A 26 20.53 11.39 11.27
C TYR A 26 19.27 11.57 12.13
N ASP A 27 19.37 11.34 13.44
CA ASP A 27 18.27 11.51 14.40
C ASP A 27 17.85 12.98 14.50
N ASP A 28 18.81 13.91 14.44
CA ASP A 28 18.60 15.36 14.37
C ASP A 28 18.14 15.85 12.98
N ARG A 29 17.99 14.95 12.00
CA ARG A 29 17.60 15.24 10.60
C ARG A 29 18.54 16.20 9.88
N ALA A 30 19.79 16.24 10.30
CA ALA A 30 20.83 17.02 9.65
C ALA A 30 21.35 16.35 8.38
N SER A 31 22.02 17.11 7.52
CA SER A 31 22.50 16.60 6.23
C SER A 31 23.83 15.88 6.39
N LEU A 32 23.84 14.57 6.15
CA LEU A 32 25.05 13.74 6.18
C LEU A 32 25.98 13.93 4.96
N VAL A 33 25.54 14.67 3.95
CA VAL A 33 26.26 14.82 2.67
C VAL A 33 27.62 15.48 2.87
N GLY A 34 27.71 16.49 3.74
CA GLY A 34 28.96 17.20 4.04
C GLY A 34 30.03 16.27 4.61
N TYR A 35 29.64 15.31 5.44
CA TYR A 35 30.56 14.34 6.04
C TYR A 35 31.11 13.34 5.01
N SER A 36 30.34 13.01 3.97
CA SER A 36 30.77 12.08 2.91
C SER A 36 31.89 12.61 2.01
N ILE A 37 32.15 13.93 2.02
CA ILE A 37 33.17 14.59 1.20
C ILE A 37 34.44 14.94 1.99
N VAL A 38 34.47 14.77 3.31
CA VAL A 38 35.62 15.10 4.17
C VAL A 38 36.88 14.34 3.73
N CYS A 39 36.81 13.02 3.67
CA CYS A 39 37.91 12.19 3.18
C CYS A 39 37.44 10.80 2.70
N LYS A 40 38.34 10.02 2.10
CA LYS A 40 38.03 8.71 1.51
C LYS A 40 37.57 7.66 2.55
N SER A 41 38.07 7.72 3.79
CA SER A 41 37.72 6.76 4.85
C SER A 41 36.37 7.04 5.50
N TRP A 42 35.94 8.31 5.56
CA TRP A 42 34.63 8.68 6.09
C TRP A 42 33.50 8.33 5.12
N ARG A 43 33.77 8.52 3.82
CA ARG A 43 32.78 8.38 2.76
C ARG A 43 31.92 7.12 2.87
N PRO A 44 32.45 5.89 3.02
CA PRO A 44 31.61 4.69 3.10
C PRO A 44 30.61 4.71 4.26
N VAL A 45 30.99 5.25 5.43
CA VAL A 45 30.15 5.28 6.63
C VAL A 45 28.94 6.21 6.43
N PHE A 46 29.18 7.42 5.90
CA PHE A 46 28.09 8.37 5.67
C PHE A 46 27.30 8.08 4.39
N GLU A 47 27.93 7.55 3.33
CA GLU A 47 27.22 7.11 2.10
C GLU A 47 26.22 5.99 2.40
N GLU A 48 26.51 5.10 3.35
CA GLU A 48 25.61 4.02 3.76
C GLU A 48 24.26 4.56 4.27
N LEU A 49 24.29 5.51 5.20
CA LEU A 49 23.08 6.13 5.75
C LEU A 49 22.43 7.12 4.77
N THR A 50 23.24 7.89 4.04
CA THR A 50 22.75 8.89 3.08
C THR A 50 21.99 8.25 1.92
N PHE A 51 22.42 7.07 1.45
CA PHE A 51 21.82 6.40 0.29
C PHE A 51 20.84 5.29 0.65
N GLN A 52 20.48 5.13 1.92
CA GLN A 52 19.50 4.13 2.37
C GLN A 52 18.12 4.37 1.75
N GLU A 53 17.69 5.63 1.73
CA GLU A 53 16.39 6.07 1.22
C GLU A 53 16.59 7.09 0.09
N ILE A 54 16.12 6.75 -1.12
CA ILE A 54 16.29 7.60 -2.30
C ILE A 54 14.94 8.12 -2.77
N TYR A 55 14.85 9.43 -2.94
CA TYR A 55 13.69 10.10 -3.50
C TYR A 55 14.04 10.56 -4.91
N VAL A 56 13.30 10.08 -5.91
CA VAL A 56 13.55 10.38 -7.32
C VAL A 56 12.30 10.99 -7.93
N LYS A 57 12.42 12.21 -8.43
CA LYS A 57 11.40 12.81 -9.30
C LYS A 57 11.60 12.42 -10.74
N THR A 58 10.55 12.53 -11.56
CA THR A 58 10.64 12.36 -13.02
C THR A 58 11.80 13.16 -13.64
N SER A 59 12.03 14.40 -13.21
CA SER A 59 13.12 15.25 -13.71
C SER A 59 14.53 14.79 -13.30
N GLU A 60 14.64 13.95 -12.27
CA GLU A 60 15.91 13.57 -11.63
C GLU A 60 16.40 12.18 -12.06
N ILE A 61 15.63 11.46 -12.88
CA ILE A 61 15.96 10.09 -13.31
C ILE A 61 17.36 10.02 -13.95
N LYS A 62 17.71 10.97 -14.83
CA LYS A 62 19.05 11.00 -15.45
C LYS A 62 20.17 11.18 -14.42
N MET A 63 19.92 11.95 -13.35
CA MET A 63 20.89 12.15 -12.27
C MET A 63 21.01 10.90 -11.41
N PHE A 64 19.88 10.28 -11.06
CA PHE A 64 19.84 8.98 -10.37
C PHE A 64 20.64 7.91 -11.11
N GLN A 65 20.43 7.79 -12.43
CA GLN A 65 21.13 6.83 -13.28
C GLN A 65 22.67 7.03 -13.27
N LYS A 66 23.14 8.28 -13.15
CA LYS A 66 24.58 8.59 -13.06
C LYS A 66 25.14 8.27 -11.67
N LEU A 67 24.38 8.56 -10.61
CA LEU A 67 24.82 8.38 -9.23
C LEU A 67 24.96 6.90 -8.83
N PHE A 68 24.10 6.02 -9.36
CA PHE A 68 24.03 4.60 -8.99
C PHE A 68 24.63 3.65 -10.05
N ARG A 69 25.69 4.07 -10.73
CA ARG A 69 26.52 3.18 -11.58
C ARG A 69 27.50 2.32 -10.79
N THR A 70 27.73 2.64 -9.53
CA THR A 70 28.87 2.15 -8.74
C THR A 70 28.43 1.39 -7.49
N ARG A 71 29.38 1.13 -6.58
CA ARG A 71 29.25 0.46 -5.27
C ARG A 71 28.09 0.90 -4.37
N ARG A 72 27.44 2.04 -4.66
CA ARG A 72 26.38 2.64 -3.83
C ARG A 72 25.06 1.85 -3.83
N ARG A 73 24.85 0.98 -4.82
CA ARG A 73 23.64 0.15 -4.94
C ARG A 73 23.35 -0.72 -3.71
N LYS A 74 24.40 -1.18 -3.03
CA LYS A 74 24.29 -2.04 -1.84
C LYS A 74 23.67 -1.33 -0.63
N TYR A 75 23.72 0.00 -0.60
CA TYR A 75 23.17 0.80 0.49
C TYR A 75 21.68 1.08 0.31
N VAL A 76 21.18 1.04 -0.93
CA VAL A 76 19.79 1.41 -1.24
C VAL A 76 18.83 0.35 -0.72
N GLN A 77 17.98 0.74 0.22
CA GLN A 77 16.93 -0.11 0.79
C GLN A 77 15.54 0.30 0.31
N TYR A 78 15.37 1.60 0.05
CA TYR A 78 14.09 2.18 -0.30
C TYR A 78 14.25 3.23 -1.41
N ILE A 79 13.37 3.19 -2.41
CA ILE A 79 13.28 4.18 -3.46
C ILE A 79 11.84 4.67 -3.56
N LYS A 80 11.63 5.98 -3.46
CA LYS A 80 10.38 6.64 -3.80
C LYS A 80 10.49 7.29 -5.17
N LEU A 81 9.76 6.77 -6.14
CA LEU A 81 9.59 7.38 -7.44
C LEU A 81 8.35 8.28 -7.43
N GLN A 82 8.55 9.58 -7.57
CA GLN A 82 7.48 10.57 -7.74
C GLN A 82 7.34 10.94 -9.21
N LEU A 83 6.22 10.54 -9.79
CA LEU A 83 5.86 10.83 -11.18
C LEU A 83 5.15 12.19 -11.25
N GLU A 84 5.78 13.16 -11.88
CA GLU A 84 5.26 14.53 -12.01
C GLU A 84 4.49 14.68 -13.34
N PHE A 85 3.20 14.99 -13.23
CA PHE A 85 2.35 15.28 -14.38
C PHE A 85 2.47 16.73 -14.83
N ALA A 86 2.20 16.98 -16.11
CA ALA A 86 2.17 18.33 -16.64
C ALA A 86 1.07 19.15 -15.95
N LYS A 87 1.29 20.46 -15.86
CA LYS A 87 0.23 21.40 -15.47
C LYS A 87 -0.71 21.53 -16.67
N HIS A 88 -1.87 20.90 -16.60
CA HIS A 88 -2.94 21.19 -17.54
C HIS A 88 -3.48 22.59 -17.26
N GLN A 89 -3.82 23.34 -18.31
CA GLN A 89 -4.79 24.43 -18.17
C GLN A 89 -6.03 23.80 -17.54
N ALA A 90 -6.56 24.40 -16.48
CA ALA A 90 -7.75 23.86 -15.83
C ALA A 90 -8.83 23.66 -16.92
N PRO A 91 -9.63 22.57 -16.87
CA PRO A 91 -10.83 22.54 -17.68
C PRO A 91 -11.59 23.85 -17.43
N PRO A 92 -12.26 24.43 -18.46
CA PRO A 92 -13.12 25.58 -18.28
C PRO A 92 -13.98 25.35 -17.03
N THR A 93 -14.11 26.41 -16.25
CA THR A 93 -14.70 26.52 -14.90
C THR A 93 -15.72 25.46 -14.47
N LYS A 94 -15.73 25.20 -13.16
CA LYS A 94 -16.56 24.21 -12.43
C LYS A 94 -18.00 24.07 -12.93
N ASP A 95 -18.59 25.16 -13.41
CA ASP A 95 -20.01 25.22 -13.74
C ASP A 95 -20.30 24.49 -15.06
N ILE A 96 -19.49 24.69 -16.11
CA ILE A 96 -19.80 24.14 -17.42
C ILE A 96 -19.48 22.64 -17.50
N ALA A 97 -18.34 22.18 -16.98
CA ALA A 97 -17.98 20.76 -17.13
C ALA A 97 -18.73 19.83 -16.17
N THR A 98 -19.08 20.29 -14.97
CA THR A 98 -19.72 19.44 -13.95
C THR A 98 -21.24 19.42 -14.11
N GLU A 99 -21.88 20.58 -14.38
CA GLU A 99 -23.30 20.59 -14.73
C GLU A 99 -23.55 19.95 -16.08
N ASN A 100 -22.70 20.16 -17.10
CA ASN A 100 -22.92 19.48 -18.38
C ASN A 100 -22.70 17.98 -18.25
N LEU A 101 -21.69 17.47 -17.53
CA LEU A 101 -21.52 16.01 -17.38
C LEU A 101 -22.66 15.36 -16.56
N LEU A 102 -23.20 16.04 -15.56
CA LEU A 102 -24.38 15.57 -14.79
C LEU A 102 -25.70 15.73 -15.60
N ALA A 103 -25.85 16.81 -16.37
CA ALA A 103 -27.00 17.02 -17.25
C ALA A 103 -26.96 16.10 -18.48
N ILE A 104 -25.78 15.75 -18.99
CA ILE A 104 -25.59 14.74 -20.04
C ILE A 104 -26.00 13.35 -19.53
N ALA A 105 -25.61 13.00 -18.29
CA ALA A 105 -25.99 11.74 -17.67
C ALA A 105 -27.49 11.62 -17.37
N ASN A 106 -28.17 12.75 -17.10
CA ASN A 106 -29.59 12.77 -16.75
C ASN A 106 -30.54 13.11 -17.93
N ASN A 107 -30.10 13.87 -18.93
CA ASN A 107 -30.94 14.40 -20.02
C ASN A 107 -30.51 13.95 -21.43
N GLY A 108 -29.53 13.04 -21.57
CA GLY A 108 -29.17 12.43 -22.86
C GLY A 108 -28.51 13.37 -23.88
N ILE A 109 -27.87 14.45 -23.45
CA ILE A 109 -27.14 15.38 -24.33
C ILE A 109 -25.80 14.75 -24.78
N ASP A 110 -25.41 14.92 -26.04
CA ASP A 110 -24.19 14.34 -26.61
C ASP A 110 -22.89 14.99 -26.08
N ALA A 111 -22.05 14.19 -25.40
CA ALA A 111 -20.76 14.61 -24.83
C ALA A 111 -19.61 14.71 -25.85
N SER A 112 -19.85 14.36 -27.12
CA SER A 112 -18.84 14.26 -28.19
C SER A 112 -17.88 15.45 -28.36
N PRO A 113 -18.23 16.71 -28.05
CA PRO A 113 -17.29 17.84 -28.24
C PRO A 113 -16.19 17.96 -27.16
N LEU A 114 -16.44 17.50 -25.93
CA LEU A 114 -15.52 17.67 -24.78
C LEU A 114 -14.65 16.44 -24.49
N LEU A 115 -15.13 15.24 -24.88
CA LEU A 115 -14.40 13.97 -24.81
C LEU A 115 -13.00 14.05 -25.48
N PRO A 116 -12.82 14.59 -26.70
CA PRO A 116 -11.54 14.53 -27.41
C PRO A 116 -10.41 15.32 -26.74
N VAL A 117 -10.72 16.43 -26.05
CA VAL A 117 -9.72 17.26 -25.37
C VAL A 117 -9.25 16.59 -24.08
N LEU A 118 -10.17 16.00 -23.32
CA LEU A 118 -9.88 15.27 -22.10
C LEU A 118 -9.11 13.97 -22.39
N GLU A 119 -9.48 13.24 -23.43
CA GLU A 119 -8.79 12.03 -23.90
C GLU A 119 -7.35 12.33 -24.36
N ARG A 120 -7.14 13.42 -25.14
CA ARG A 120 -5.78 13.82 -25.58
C ARG A 120 -4.87 14.19 -24.40
N GLY A 121 -5.39 14.90 -23.40
CA GLY A 121 -4.64 15.22 -22.19
C GLY A 121 -4.29 13.99 -21.36
N GLN A 122 -5.25 13.07 -21.21
CA GLN A 122 -5.07 11.77 -20.54
C GLN A 122 -4.04 10.89 -21.23
N MET A 123 -4.11 10.80 -22.56
CA MET A 123 -3.19 10.01 -23.38
C MET A 123 -1.75 10.53 -23.23
N LYS A 124 -1.53 11.85 -23.29
CA LYS A 124 -0.19 12.44 -23.10
C LYS A 124 0.39 12.12 -21.71
N ASP A 125 -0.42 12.23 -20.67
CA ASP A 125 0.03 11.88 -19.32
C ASP A 125 0.31 10.39 -19.17
N ASN A 126 -0.49 9.52 -19.78
CA ASN A 126 -0.27 8.07 -19.76
C ASN A 126 1.01 7.69 -20.51
N ILE A 127 1.27 8.28 -21.68
CA ILE A 127 2.52 8.09 -22.42
C ILE A 127 3.71 8.54 -21.57
N ARG A 128 3.64 9.73 -20.97
CA ARG A 128 4.71 10.25 -20.09
C ARG A 128 4.91 9.37 -18.87
N PHE A 129 3.83 8.91 -18.25
CA PHE A 129 3.85 8.00 -17.11
C PHE A 129 4.60 6.71 -17.49
N THR A 130 4.15 6.03 -18.54
CA THR A 130 4.66 4.72 -18.96
C THR A 130 6.12 4.82 -19.40
N SER A 131 6.47 5.82 -20.23
CA SER A 131 7.85 6.04 -20.67
C SER A 131 8.80 6.37 -19.51
N THR A 132 8.35 7.17 -18.54
CA THR A 132 9.14 7.50 -17.35
C THR A 132 9.39 6.27 -16.50
N LEU A 133 8.35 5.47 -16.24
CA LEU A 133 8.49 4.24 -15.47
C LEU A 133 9.40 3.26 -16.21
N TRP A 134 9.21 3.08 -17.51
CA TRP A 134 10.05 2.21 -18.33
C TRP A 134 11.52 2.63 -18.25
N ALA A 135 11.86 3.91 -18.46
CA ALA A 135 13.23 4.39 -18.40
C ALA A 135 13.88 4.21 -17.01
N PHE A 136 13.09 4.33 -15.94
CA PHE A 136 13.53 4.06 -14.58
C PHE A 136 13.79 2.57 -14.35
N LEU A 137 12.84 1.70 -14.72
CA LEU A 137 12.97 0.24 -14.58
C LEU A 137 14.10 -0.32 -15.46
N SER A 138 14.30 0.21 -16.66
CA SER A 138 15.42 -0.16 -17.56
C SER A 138 16.78 0.13 -16.93
N HIS A 139 16.87 1.09 -16.03
CA HIS A 139 18.11 1.30 -15.29
C HIS A 139 18.27 0.32 -14.13
N LEU A 140 17.19 0.06 -13.39
CA LEU A 140 17.21 -0.88 -12.28
C LEU A 140 17.39 -2.34 -12.74
N SER A 141 16.96 -2.70 -13.94
CA SER A 141 17.16 -4.04 -14.51
C SER A 141 18.66 -4.38 -14.68
N LEU A 142 19.52 -3.36 -14.81
CA LEU A 142 20.98 -3.51 -14.86
C LEU A 142 21.62 -3.71 -13.48
N TRP A 143 20.84 -3.75 -12.41
CA TRP A 143 21.34 -3.94 -11.06
C TRP A 143 21.42 -5.43 -10.74
N ASP A 144 22.65 -5.90 -10.53
CA ASP A 144 22.92 -7.23 -10.01
C ASP A 144 22.36 -7.36 -8.58
N ARG A 145 21.49 -8.36 -8.38
CA ARG A 145 20.86 -8.67 -7.09
C ARG A 145 21.88 -8.96 -5.99
N ASN A 146 23.01 -9.57 -6.33
CA ASN A 146 24.06 -9.89 -5.36
C ASN A 146 24.84 -8.65 -4.90
N LYS A 147 24.72 -7.54 -5.64
CA LYS A 147 25.37 -6.25 -5.35
C LYS A 147 24.38 -5.20 -4.81
N ALA A 148 23.11 -5.54 -4.69
CA ALA A 148 22.07 -4.72 -4.07
C ALA A 148 21.93 -5.06 -2.57
N CYS A 149 21.07 -4.32 -1.86
CA CYS A 149 20.80 -4.59 -0.45
C CYS A 149 20.32 -6.03 -0.22
N ARG A 150 20.85 -6.69 0.83
CA ARG A 150 20.38 -7.99 1.30
C ARG A 150 18.88 -7.87 1.66
N GLY A 151 18.03 -8.70 1.06
CA GLY A 151 16.58 -8.63 1.20
C GLY A 151 15.84 -7.87 0.09
N GLY A 152 16.57 -7.23 -0.84
CA GLY A 152 16.02 -6.46 -1.96
C GLY A 152 15.60 -5.04 -1.58
N ILE A 153 15.08 -4.32 -2.56
CA ILE A 153 14.73 -2.90 -2.50
C ILE A 153 13.22 -2.73 -2.43
N SER A 154 12.76 -1.82 -1.58
CA SER A 154 11.37 -1.36 -1.53
C SER A 154 11.17 -0.19 -2.49
N LEU A 155 10.23 -0.31 -3.43
CA LEU A 155 9.86 0.73 -4.37
C LEU A 155 8.49 1.32 -4.01
N GLU A 156 8.40 2.61 -3.71
CA GLU A 156 7.15 3.36 -3.62
C GLU A 156 6.94 4.17 -4.90
N ILE A 157 5.80 3.97 -5.56
CA ILE A 157 5.37 4.79 -6.71
C ILE A 157 4.31 5.77 -6.23
N THR A 158 4.54 7.05 -6.47
CA THR A 158 3.59 8.12 -6.20
C THR A 158 3.41 9.00 -7.42
N THR A 159 2.28 9.70 -7.51
CA THR A 159 2.07 10.70 -8.53
C THR A 159 1.88 12.08 -7.92
N TYR A 160 2.31 13.11 -8.65
CA TYR A 160 2.13 14.50 -8.30
C TYR A 160 1.53 15.23 -9.50
N SER A 161 0.37 15.86 -9.30
CA SER A 161 -0.25 16.70 -10.33
C SER A 161 -0.43 18.12 -9.80
N PRO A 162 0.34 19.11 -10.32
CA PRO A 162 0.25 20.50 -9.90
C PRO A 162 -1.15 21.12 -10.07
N SER A 163 -1.88 20.69 -11.11
CA SER A 163 -3.24 21.20 -11.39
C SER A 163 -4.26 20.81 -10.32
N TYR A 164 -3.99 19.72 -9.60
CA TYR A 164 -4.85 19.24 -8.52
C TYR A 164 -4.36 19.70 -7.13
N SER A 165 -3.04 19.82 -6.93
CA SER A 165 -2.48 20.25 -5.64
C SER A 165 -2.84 21.70 -5.27
N LYS A 166 -2.91 22.61 -6.25
CA LYS A 166 -3.33 24.00 -6.02
C LYS A 166 -4.80 24.16 -5.65
N LYS A 167 -5.66 23.24 -6.09
CA LYS A 167 -7.12 23.35 -5.90
C LYS A 167 -7.59 22.80 -4.55
N TYR A 168 -6.81 21.93 -3.92
CA TYR A 168 -7.24 21.21 -2.71
C TYR A 168 -6.25 21.26 -1.54
N GLY A 169 -5.15 22.02 -1.62
CA GLY A 169 -4.15 22.08 -0.54
C GLY A 169 -3.47 20.72 -0.30
N GLU A 170 -2.20 20.70 0.14
CA GLU A 170 -1.51 19.42 0.39
C GLU A 170 -2.17 18.59 1.52
N SER A 171 -2.93 19.25 2.40
CA SER A 171 -3.63 18.64 3.54
C SER A 171 -4.97 17.96 3.18
N ASP A 172 -5.62 18.33 2.07
CA ASP A 172 -6.97 17.82 1.76
C ASP A 172 -6.99 16.77 0.66
N ILE A 173 -5.84 16.48 0.03
CA ILE A 173 -5.66 15.44 -1.02
C ILE A 173 -6.03 14.00 -0.52
N GLY A 174 -6.32 13.83 0.77
CA GLY A 174 -6.88 12.60 1.33
C GLY A 174 -8.08 12.77 2.28
N LYS A 175 -8.65 13.98 2.43
CA LYS A 175 -9.73 14.25 3.41
C LYS A 175 -11.10 14.49 2.79
N ARG A 176 -11.17 14.93 1.53
CA ARG A 176 -12.43 15.16 0.83
C ARG A 176 -12.54 14.21 -0.34
N GLY A 177 -13.65 13.50 -0.39
CA GLY A 177 -13.99 12.59 -1.46
C GLY A 177 -13.99 13.38 -2.76
N PHE A 178 -13.14 13.00 -3.71
CA PHE A 178 -13.24 13.54 -5.05
C PHE A 178 -14.56 13.07 -5.66
N LYS A 179 -15.61 13.91 -5.64
CA LYS A 179 -16.73 13.82 -6.59
C LYS A 179 -16.19 14.21 -7.96
N VAL A 180 -15.55 13.28 -8.67
CA VAL A 180 -15.09 13.52 -10.04
C VAL A 180 -15.56 12.34 -10.88
N GLY A 181 -16.66 12.55 -11.61
CA GLY A 181 -17.24 11.65 -12.61
C GLY A 181 -16.36 11.39 -13.84
N VAL A 182 -15.05 11.66 -13.76
CA VAL A 182 -14.05 11.29 -14.78
C VAL A 182 -12.76 10.92 -14.06
N THR A 183 -12.65 9.65 -13.63
CA THR A 183 -11.41 9.16 -13.01
C THR A 183 -10.36 8.96 -14.09
N TYR A 184 -9.36 9.85 -14.13
CA TYR A 184 -8.15 9.71 -14.95
C TYR A 184 -7.43 8.42 -14.55
N THR A 185 -7.50 7.37 -15.36
CA THR A 185 -6.76 6.12 -15.14
C THR A 185 -5.31 6.29 -15.58
N CYS A 186 -4.36 5.99 -14.70
CA CYS A 186 -3.00 5.71 -15.14
C CYS A 186 -3.00 4.37 -15.90
N PHE A 187 -2.16 4.26 -16.91
CA PHE A 187 -1.85 3.00 -17.59
C PHE A 187 -2.94 2.35 -18.47
N ASN A 188 -3.99 3.05 -18.88
CA ASN A 188 -5.02 2.47 -19.76
C ASN A 188 -4.51 2.10 -21.18
N TYR A 189 -3.30 2.56 -21.56
CA TYR A 189 -2.78 2.48 -22.94
C TYR A 189 -1.40 1.83 -23.03
N VAL A 190 -1.20 0.66 -22.42
CA VAL A 190 -0.06 -0.20 -22.81
C VAL A 190 -0.28 -0.80 -24.21
N VAL A 191 -1.50 -0.74 -24.75
CA VAL A 191 -1.89 -1.43 -25.99
C VAL A 191 -1.43 -0.72 -27.29
N HIS A 192 -0.95 0.53 -27.26
CA HIS A 192 -0.61 1.26 -28.50
C HIS A 192 0.82 1.79 -28.62
N VAL A 193 1.73 1.45 -27.71
CA VAL A 193 3.17 1.59 -27.97
C VAL A 193 3.72 0.18 -28.08
N GLY A 194 3.67 -0.37 -29.29
CA GLY A 194 3.88 -1.78 -29.62
C GLY A 194 4.78 -2.55 -28.66
N THR A 195 4.25 -3.64 -28.09
CA THR A 195 4.98 -4.84 -27.63
C THR A 195 6.21 -4.69 -26.72
N VAL A 196 6.52 -3.52 -26.13
CA VAL A 196 7.63 -3.42 -25.16
C VAL A 196 7.11 -3.73 -23.76
N SER A 197 7.31 -4.97 -23.34
CA SER A 197 7.13 -5.38 -21.94
C SER A 197 7.96 -4.51 -20.99
N LEU A 198 7.47 -4.31 -19.75
CA LEU A 198 8.26 -3.62 -18.74
C LEU A 198 9.55 -4.42 -18.45
N PRO A 199 10.71 -3.77 -18.29
CA PRO A 199 11.97 -4.44 -18.02
C PRO A 199 11.89 -5.29 -16.75
N ARG A 200 12.45 -6.50 -16.77
CA ARG A 200 12.53 -7.34 -15.56
C ARG A 200 13.57 -6.77 -14.59
N VAL A 201 13.16 -6.52 -13.34
CA VAL A 201 14.00 -5.92 -12.29
C VAL A 201 14.08 -6.84 -11.08
N ALA A 202 15.19 -7.56 -10.94
CA ALA A 202 15.38 -8.58 -9.90
C ALA A 202 15.68 -8.01 -8.50
N VAL A 203 16.04 -6.73 -8.40
CA VAL A 203 16.39 -6.09 -7.12
C VAL A 203 15.19 -5.64 -6.29
N ILE A 204 13.99 -5.52 -6.89
CA ILE A 204 12.79 -5.08 -6.17
C ILE A 204 12.17 -6.26 -5.43
N SER A 205 12.00 -6.13 -4.11
CA SER A 205 11.34 -7.13 -3.26
C SER A 205 10.04 -6.65 -2.64
N ARG A 206 9.81 -5.33 -2.63
CA ARG A 206 8.56 -4.73 -2.18
C ARG A 206 8.11 -3.63 -3.14
N LEU A 207 6.82 -3.60 -3.44
CA LEU A 207 6.18 -2.52 -4.20
C LEU A 207 5.08 -1.88 -3.35
N SER A 208 5.05 -0.56 -3.31
CA SER A 208 3.96 0.22 -2.74
C SER A 208 3.44 1.25 -3.74
N ILE A 209 2.13 1.36 -3.88
CA ILE A 209 1.46 2.38 -4.69
C ILE A 209 0.61 3.25 -3.76
N GLY A 210 1.10 4.47 -3.49
CA GLY A 210 0.65 5.30 -2.35
C GLY A 210 -0.67 6.06 -2.54
N THR A 211 -1.24 6.51 -1.40
CA THR A 211 -2.53 7.25 -1.27
C THR A 211 -2.63 8.57 -2.03
N ARG A 212 -1.48 9.18 -2.33
CA ARG A 212 -1.39 10.48 -2.99
C ARG A 212 -1.52 10.39 -4.51
N ALA A 213 -1.64 9.17 -5.06
CA ALA A 213 -1.95 9.02 -6.45
C ALA A 213 -3.37 9.56 -6.71
N ILE A 214 -3.45 10.71 -7.39
CA ILE A 214 -4.74 11.32 -7.77
C ILE A 214 -5.50 10.42 -8.76
N ARG A 215 -4.77 9.54 -9.46
CA ARG A 215 -5.25 8.62 -10.48
C ARG A 215 -5.35 7.20 -9.96
N SER A 216 -6.38 6.48 -10.38
CA SER A 216 -6.48 5.03 -10.17
C SER A 216 -5.58 4.29 -11.15
N PHE A 217 -4.95 3.22 -10.68
CA PHE A 217 -4.25 2.26 -11.54
C PHE A 217 -5.24 1.22 -12.06
N GLU A 218 -5.16 0.90 -13.34
CA GLU A 218 -5.90 -0.23 -13.90
C GLU A 218 -5.38 -1.57 -13.31
N PRO A 219 -6.26 -2.54 -12.96
CA PRO A 219 -5.84 -3.83 -12.42
C PRO A 219 -4.81 -4.57 -13.28
N ARG A 220 -4.98 -4.55 -14.61
CA ARG A 220 -4.06 -5.20 -15.55
C ARG A 220 -2.67 -4.58 -15.52
N ALA A 221 -2.59 -3.25 -15.42
CA ALA A 221 -1.32 -2.54 -15.33
C ALA A 221 -0.54 -2.89 -14.05
N ILE A 222 -1.25 -3.10 -12.94
CA ILE A 222 -0.64 -3.59 -11.70
C ILE A 222 -0.10 -5.00 -11.90
N ALA A 223 -0.85 -5.89 -12.55
CA ALA A 223 -0.35 -7.23 -12.86
C ALA A 223 0.93 -7.17 -13.73
N THR A 224 0.93 -6.37 -14.80
CA THR A 224 2.12 -6.16 -15.65
C THR A 224 3.31 -5.62 -14.86
N LEU A 225 3.06 -4.67 -13.95
CA LEU A 225 4.11 -4.11 -13.09
C LEU A 225 4.66 -5.15 -12.11
N LEU A 226 3.80 -5.93 -11.44
CA LEU A 226 4.22 -6.99 -10.53
C LEU A 226 5.03 -8.07 -11.26
N GLN A 227 4.62 -8.46 -12.48
CA GLN A 227 5.33 -9.42 -13.31
C GLN A 227 6.75 -8.96 -13.70
N SER A 228 7.00 -7.65 -13.72
CA SER A 228 8.34 -7.10 -13.97
C SER A 228 9.29 -7.32 -12.79
N PHE A 229 8.81 -7.75 -11.62
CA PHE A 229 9.61 -7.91 -10.40
C PHE A 229 9.71 -9.38 -9.96
N PRO A 230 10.64 -10.20 -10.52
CA PRO A 230 10.73 -11.63 -10.19
C PRO A 230 11.05 -11.95 -8.73
N SER A 231 11.57 -10.98 -7.97
CA SER A 231 11.92 -11.15 -6.55
C SER A 231 10.88 -10.55 -5.60
N ILE A 232 9.73 -10.11 -6.10
CA ILE A 232 8.74 -9.41 -5.29
C ILE A 232 8.12 -10.34 -4.24
N ARG A 233 8.07 -9.88 -3.00
CA ARG A 233 7.50 -10.60 -1.86
C ARG A 233 6.39 -9.83 -1.16
N GLU A 234 6.43 -8.50 -1.24
CA GLU A 234 5.47 -7.64 -0.57
C GLU A 234 4.84 -6.65 -1.54
N PHE A 235 3.51 -6.52 -1.49
CA PHE A 235 2.77 -5.56 -2.29
C PHE A 235 1.75 -4.79 -1.44
N ASP A 236 1.87 -3.47 -1.48
CA ASP A 236 0.99 -2.54 -0.77
C ASP A 236 0.28 -1.65 -1.81
N LEU A 237 -1.05 -1.69 -1.84
CA LEU A 237 -1.86 -0.94 -2.79
C LEU A 237 -2.90 -0.10 -2.05
N HIS A 238 -2.97 1.19 -2.40
CA HIS A 238 -4.06 2.06 -1.99
C HIS A 238 -5.09 2.21 -3.12
N MET A 239 -6.25 1.60 -2.96
CA MET A 239 -7.37 1.62 -3.88
C MET A 239 -8.36 2.75 -3.56
N ARG A 240 -8.97 3.31 -4.61
CA ARG A 240 -10.13 4.21 -4.53
C ARG A 240 -11.32 3.50 -5.19
N VAL A 241 -12.42 3.33 -4.48
CA VAL A 241 -13.64 2.71 -5.05
C VAL A 241 -14.45 3.75 -5.81
N ARG A 242 -14.92 3.38 -7.01
CA ARG A 242 -15.84 4.19 -7.81
C ARG A 242 -17.25 4.15 -7.23
N SER A 243 -17.99 5.26 -7.29
CA SER A 243 -19.32 5.39 -6.70
C SER A 243 -20.42 4.66 -7.47
N GLU A 244 -20.28 4.46 -8.78
CA GLU A 244 -21.31 3.90 -9.66
C GLU A 244 -21.37 2.37 -9.66
N GLN A 245 -22.57 1.78 -9.56
CA GLN A 245 -22.79 0.32 -9.44
C GLN A 245 -22.28 -0.48 -10.65
N ASN A 246 -22.61 -0.07 -11.88
CA ASN A 246 -22.15 -0.77 -13.10
C ASN A 246 -20.62 -0.75 -13.21
N THR A 247 -19.98 0.34 -12.77
CA THR A 247 -18.52 0.41 -12.76
C THR A 247 -17.90 -0.45 -11.66
N LYS A 248 -18.60 -0.70 -10.54
CA LYS A 248 -18.11 -1.59 -9.46
C LYS A 248 -18.00 -3.05 -9.94
N GLN A 249 -18.98 -3.56 -10.67
CA GLN A 249 -18.94 -4.94 -11.20
C GLN A 249 -17.76 -5.15 -12.16
N VAL A 250 -17.68 -4.33 -13.21
CA VAL A 250 -16.60 -4.41 -14.21
C VAL A 250 -15.23 -4.24 -13.55
N THR A 251 -15.14 -3.38 -12.53
CA THR A 251 -13.91 -3.21 -11.76
C THR A 251 -13.55 -4.48 -10.98
N ALA A 252 -14.51 -5.11 -10.31
CA ALA A 252 -14.28 -6.36 -9.57
C ALA A 252 -13.85 -7.51 -10.48
N GLU A 253 -14.48 -7.67 -11.65
CA GLU A 253 -14.10 -8.68 -12.65
C GLU A 253 -12.70 -8.44 -13.21
N ASN A 254 -12.33 -7.18 -13.48
CA ASN A 254 -10.99 -6.84 -13.94
C ASN A 254 -9.92 -7.11 -12.87
N TRP A 255 -10.23 -6.89 -11.59
CA TRP A 255 -9.37 -7.30 -10.48
C TRP A 255 -9.23 -8.82 -10.39
N ALA A 256 -10.34 -9.55 -10.49
CA ALA A 256 -10.32 -11.01 -10.50
C ALA A 256 -9.42 -11.57 -11.61
N LYS A 257 -9.55 -11.04 -12.85
CA LYS A 257 -8.69 -11.41 -13.99
C LYS A 257 -7.22 -11.00 -13.80
N ALA A 258 -6.97 -9.87 -13.13
CA ALA A 258 -5.61 -9.42 -12.86
C ALA A 258 -4.90 -10.32 -11.84
N LEU A 259 -5.61 -10.86 -10.85
CA LEU A 259 -5.04 -11.75 -9.82
C LEU A 259 -4.46 -13.04 -10.41
N ASP A 260 -5.06 -13.56 -11.48
CA ASP A 260 -4.54 -14.75 -12.18
C ASP A 260 -3.11 -14.51 -12.72
N ASN A 261 -2.72 -13.25 -12.90
CA ASN A 261 -1.42 -12.82 -13.42
C ASN A 261 -0.45 -12.32 -12.34
N TRP A 262 -0.84 -12.34 -11.06
CA TRP A 262 0.02 -11.90 -9.97
C TRP A 262 1.09 -12.95 -9.65
N PRO A 263 2.33 -12.53 -9.33
CA PRO A 263 3.44 -13.45 -9.15
C PRO A 263 3.30 -14.29 -7.87
N SER A 264 3.62 -15.58 -7.99
CA SER A 264 3.58 -16.53 -6.87
C SER A 264 4.67 -16.32 -5.81
N SER A 265 5.65 -15.46 -6.11
CA SER A 265 6.67 -15.03 -5.17
C SER A 265 6.13 -14.12 -4.06
N LEU A 266 4.92 -13.57 -4.23
CA LEU A 266 4.26 -12.75 -3.21
C LEU A 266 3.96 -13.57 -1.96
N LYS A 267 4.29 -12.96 -0.81
CA LYS A 267 4.03 -13.51 0.53
C LYS A 267 3.19 -12.57 1.37
N LYS A 268 3.21 -11.27 1.09
CA LYS A 268 2.46 -10.26 1.86
C LYS A 268 1.74 -9.31 0.93
N VAL A 269 0.44 -9.18 1.10
CA VAL A 269 -0.39 -8.27 0.31
C VAL A 269 -1.24 -7.39 1.24
N ARG A 270 -1.20 -6.08 0.99
CA ARG A 270 -2.04 -5.09 1.68
C ARG A 270 -2.85 -4.29 0.65
N LEU A 271 -4.16 -4.43 0.73
CA LEU A 271 -5.14 -3.73 -0.08
C LEU A 271 -5.85 -2.71 0.80
N HIS A 272 -5.30 -1.50 0.82
CA HIS A 272 -5.87 -0.38 1.54
C HIS A 272 -6.94 0.29 0.69
N HIS A 273 -8.13 0.50 1.25
CA HIS A 273 -9.11 1.37 0.65
C HIS A 273 -8.98 2.78 1.25
N ILE A 274 -9.03 3.81 0.40
CA ILE A 274 -9.21 5.20 0.84
C ILE A 274 -10.71 5.44 0.88
N PRO A 275 -11.33 5.63 2.06
CA PRO A 275 -12.74 5.97 2.13
C PRO A 275 -12.97 7.25 1.33
N GLY A 276 -13.75 7.16 0.25
CA GLY A 276 -14.43 8.33 -0.27
C GLY A 276 -15.38 8.86 0.80
N GLU A 277 -15.68 10.16 0.78
CA GLU A 277 -16.71 10.78 1.61
C GLU A 277 -17.87 9.82 1.86
N ARG A 278 -18.24 9.68 3.14
CA ARG A 278 -19.30 8.81 3.67
C ARG A 278 -20.45 8.70 2.68
N ASN A 279 -20.39 7.67 1.83
CA ASN A 279 -21.48 7.35 0.94
C ASN A 279 -22.39 6.42 1.72
N GLY A 280 -23.51 6.99 2.17
CA GLY A 280 -24.65 6.22 2.64
C GLY A 280 -24.96 5.12 1.63
N SER A 281 -25.21 3.92 2.16
CA SER A 281 -25.48 2.69 1.39
C SER A 281 -24.33 2.23 0.47
N ILE A 282 -23.25 1.70 1.06
CA ILE A 282 -22.62 0.51 0.47
C ILE A 282 -23.57 -0.67 0.74
N SER A 283 -24.79 -0.60 0.23
CA SER A 283 -25.76 -1.69 0.33
C SER A 283 -25.36 -2.75 -0.70
N GLN A 284 -25.03 -3.94 -0.21
CA GLN A 284 -25.15 -5.22 -0.93
C GLN A 284 -24.71 -5.15 -2.39
N SER A 285 -23.40 -5.18 -2.64
CA SER A 285 -22.92 -5.41 -4.00
C SER A 285 -22.64 -6.91 -4.18
N PRO A 286 -23.53 -7.68 -4.83
CA PRO A 286 -23.35 -9.13 -5.04
C PRO A 286 -22.05 -9.47 -5.82
N PHE A 287 -21.42 -8.46 -6.43
CA PHE A 287 -20.19 -8.58 -7.22
C PHE A 287 -18.90 -8.64 -6.38
N LEU A 288 -18.96 -8.35 -5.08
CA LEU A 288 -17.79 -8.50 -4.20
C LEU A 288 -17.53 -9.96 -3.83
N THR A 289 -18.54 -10.83 -3.90
CA THR A 289 -18.41 -12.26 -3.57
C THR A 289 -17.44 -12.99 -4.51
N PRO A 290 -17.57 -12.90 -5.86
CA PRO A 290 -16.61 -13.54 -6.77
C PRO A 290 -15.18 -13.04 -6.60
N LEU A 291 -14.99 -11.74 -6.36
CA LEU A 291 -13.68 -11.16 -6.10
C LEU A 291 -13.11 -11.67 -4.76
N GLY A 292 -13.94 -11.76 -3.72
CA GLY A 292 -13.58 -12.33 -2.43
C GLY A 292 -13.13 -13.78 -2.53
N GLN A 293 -13.82 -14.60 -3.32
CA GLN A 293 -13.45 -16.00 -3.57
C GLN A 293 -12.13 -16.11 -4.34
N LYS A 294 -11.93 -15.29 -5.39
CA LYS A 294 -10.66 -15.24 -6.13
C LYS A 294 -9.49 -14.79 -5.25
N LEU A 295 -9.72 -13.84 -4.35
CA LEU A 295 -8.72 -13.41 -3.37
C LEU A 295 -8.47 -14.48 -2.31
N ALA A 296 -9.48 -15.25 -1.91
CA ALA A 296 -9.31 -16.41 -1.05
C ALA A 296 -8.41 -17.47 -1.70
N GLN A 297 -8.64 -17.81 -2.97
CA GLN A 297 -7.78 -18.71 -3.76
C GLN A 297 -6.35 -18.17 -3.84
N PHE A 298 -6.18 -16.89 -4.24
CA PHE A 298 -4.87 -16.26 -4.31
C PHE A 298 -4.16 -16.19 -2.94
N SER A 299 -4.89 -16.08 -1.84
CA SER A 299 -4.30 -15.98 -0.51
C SER A 299 -3.69 -17.28 0.02
N GLN A 300 -3.94 -18.44 -0.61
CA GLN A 300 -3.37 -19.73 -0.19
C GLN A 300 -1.83 -19.75 -0.24
N GLN A 301 -1.22 -18.94 -1.10
CA GLN A 301 0.24 -18.79 -1.21
C GLN A 301 0.85 -17.72 -0.29
N LEU A 302 0.00 -16.92 0.37
CA LEU A 302 0.42 -15.79 1.18
C LEU A 302 0.72 -16.21 2.63
N GLU A 303 1.60 -15.45 3.26
CA GLU A 303 1.83 -15.47 4.71
C GLU A 303 0.95 -14.44 5.39
N HIS A 304 0.84 -13.23 4.82
CA HIS A 304 0.02 -12.16 5.39
C HIS A 304 -0.91 -11.52 4.34
N PHE A 305 -2.18 -11.39 4.69
CA PHE A 305 -3.17 -10.73 3.84
C PHE A 305 -3.99 -9.70 4.62
N TYR A 306 -4.00 -8.47 4.12
CA TYR A 306 -4.71 -7.36 4.72
C TYR A 306 -5.57 -6.68 3.67
N ALA A 307 -6.88 -6.64 3.87
CA ALA A 307 -7.79 -5.97 2.98
C ALA A 307 -8.84 -5.13 3.75
N PRO A 308 -8.39 -4.13 4.54
CA PRO A 308 -9.31 -3.23 5.21
C PRO A 308 -10.12 -2.47 4.14
N TYR A 309 -11.43 -2.71 4.11
CA TYR A 309 -12.46 -2.09 3.26
C TYR A 309 -12.42 -2.38 1.75
N SER A 310 -11.67 -3.38 1.31
CA SER A 310 -11.50 -3.68 -0.12
C SER A 310 -12.27 -4.90 -0.62
N ILE A 311 -12.62 -5.79 0.31
CA ILE A 311 -13.21 -7.11 0.04
C ILE A 311 -14.24 -7.36 1.13
N ASP A 312 -15.32 -8.04 0.79
CA ASP A 312 -16.24 -8.53 1.80
C ASP A 312 -15.75 -9.87 2.40
N ALA A 313 -15.61 -9.91 3.72
CA ALA A 313 -15.21 -11.09 4.47
C ALA A 313 -16.12 -12.30 4.20
N LEU A 314 -17.43 -12.08 3.97
CA LEU A 314 -18.36 -13.17 3.68
C LEU A 314 -17.97 -13.90 2.38
N GLY A 315 -17.70 -13.15 1.31
CA GLY A 315 -17.23 -13.70 0.05
C GLY A 315 -15.92 -14.47 0.19
N PHE A 316 -14.98 -13.96 1.00
CA PHE A 316 -13.72 -14.65 1.27
C PHE A 316 -13.93 -15.98 2.02
N PHE A 317 -14.71 -15.98 3.10
CA PHE A 317 -14.95 -17.19 3.91
C PHE A 317 -15.91 -18.19 3.26
N SER A 318 -16.65 -17.79 2.22
CA SER A 318 -17.48 -18.71 1.43
C SER A 318 -16.67 -19.75 0.65
N ALA A 319 -15.37 -19.51 0.44
CA ALA A 319 -14.45 -20.43 -0.23
C ALA A 319 -14.03 -21.61 0.68
N ASN A 320 -15.02 -22.35 1.15
CA ASN A 320 -14.92 -23.38 2.19
C ASN A 320 -14.20 -24.67 1.75
N VAL A 321 -13.73 -24.79 0.52
CA VAL A 321 -12.94 -25.93 0.03
C VAL A 321 -11.43 -25.68 0.07
N LEU A 322 -11.01 -24.45 0.36
CA LEU A 322 -9.60 -24.06 0.29
C LEU A 322 -8.84 -24.40 1.57
N GLN A 323 -7.52 -24.54 1.42
CA GLN A 323 -6.56 -24.73 2.51
C GLN A 323 -5.45 -23.69 2.44
N TRP A 324 -5.08 -23.10 3.57
CA TRP A 324 -4.06 -22.05 3.65
C TRP A 324 -2.88 -22.52 4.50
N GLY A 325 -1.95 -23.24 3.89
CA GLY A 325 -0.80 -23.81 4.61
C GLY A 325 0.10 -22.76 5.27
N SER A 326 0.26 -21.58 4.64
CA SER A 326 1.22 -20.55 5.09
C SER A 326 0.58 -19.31 5.73
N LEU A 327 -0.75 -19.15 5.69
CA LEU A 327 -1.38 -17.88 6.07
C LEU A 327 -1.33 -17.68 7.60
N GLU A 328 -0.51 -16.74 8.05
CA GLU A 328 -0.31 -16.44 9.48
C GLU A 328 -1.15 -15.27 9.96
N ARG A 329 -1.44 -14.30 9.07
CA ARG A 329 -2.13 -13.06 9.44
C ARG A 329 -3.18 -12.70 8.41
N LEU A 330 -4.42 -12.53 8.86
CA LEU A 330 -5.57 -12.18 8.04
C LEU A 330 -6.34 -11.01 8.66
N ILE A 331 -6.56 -9.95 7.89
CA ILE A 331 -7.44 -8.85 8.30
C ILE A 331 -8.40 -8.53 7.16
N LEU A 332 -9.69 -8.70 7.42
CA LEU A 332 -10.76 -8.46 6.47
C LEU A 332 -11.79 -7.49 7.04
N TRP A 333 -12.34 -6.65 6.19
CA TRP A 333 -13.55 -5.90 6.49
C TRP A 333 -14.77 -6.68 6.00
N SER A 334 -15.94 -6.47 6.59
CA SER A 334 -17.21 -6.93 6.04
C SER A 334 -18.13 -5.77 5.77
N ILE A 335 -18.82 -5.87 4.63
CA ILE A 335 -19.87 -4.93 4.23
C ILE A 335 -21.12 -5.08 5.09
N GLU A 336 -21.40 -6.32 5.50
CA GLU A 336 -22.52 -6.65 6.38
C GLU A 336 -22.10 -6.54 7.84
N ASP A 337 -23.09 -6.40 8.72
CA ASP A 337 -22.85 -6.52 10.15
C ASP A 337 -22.27 -7.91 10.45
N ILE A 338 -21.10 -7.99 11.09
CA ILE A 338 -20.48 -9.28 11.43
C ILE A 338 -21.32 -10.09 12.45
N LEU A 339 -22.26 -9.44 13.13
CA LEU A 339 -23.20 -10.01 14.09
C LEU A 339 -24.63 -9.75 13.62
N ASP A 340 -25.46 -10.78 13.67
CA ASP A 340 -26.88 -10.69 13.33
C ASP A 340 -27.65 -9.84 14.36
N LYS A 341 -28.82 -9.34 13.96
CA LYS A 341 -29.74 -8.67 14.88
C LYS A 341 -30.42 -9.70 15.79
N LEU A 342 -30.61 -9.36 17.07
CA LEU A 342 -31.45 -10.11 18.00
C LEU A 342 -32.91 -10.19 17.50
N PRO A 343 -33.68 -11.23 17.87
CA PRO A 343 -33.33 -12.31 18.82
C PRO A 343 -32.67 -13.54 18.18
N ASN A 344 -32.80 -13.74 16.87
CA ASN A 344 -32.38 -14.96 16.17
C ASN A 344 -30.96 -14.83 15.60
N THR A 345 -29.97 -14.76 16.49
CA THR A 345 -28.56 -14.61 16.09
C THR A 345 -27.92 -15.95 15.75
N THR A 346 -27.48 -16.11 14.51
CA THR A 346 -26.72 -17.27 14.02
C THR A 346 -25.22 -17.03 13.97
N ASN A 347 -24.79 -15.76 13.96
CA ASN A 347 -23.40 -15.31 13.90
C ASN A 347 -22.64 -15.98 12.74
N MET A 348 -23.30 -16.14 11.59
CA MET A 348 -22.82 -16.95 10.47
C MET A 348 -21.42 -16.56 9.99
N LEU A 349 -21.11 -15.26 9.94
CA LEU A 349 -19.81 -14.79 9.46
C LEU A 349 -18.67 -15.23 10.40
N ILE A 350 -18.86 -15.05 11.71
CA ILE A 350 -17.87 -15.45 12.72
C ILE A 350 -17.70 -16.97 12.72
N ARG A 351 -18.79 -17.73 12.51
CA ARG A 351 -18.75 -19.19 12.38
C ARG A 351 -18.05 -19.65 11.09
N SER A 352 -18.30 -18.96 9.97
CA SER A 352 -17.61 -19.21 8.69
C SER A 352 -16.11 -18.92 8.80
N ALA A 353 -15.75 -17.86 9.52
CA ALA A 353 -14.36 -17.55 9.82
C ALA A 353 -13.69 -18.65 10.66
N ALA A 354 -14.39 -19.24 11.65
CA ALA A 354 -13.88 -20.39 12.41
C ALA A 354 -13.63 -21.61 11.50
N HIS A 355 -14.58 -21.94 10.63
CA HIS A 355 -14.43 -23.05 9.68
C HIS A 355 -13.29 -22.84 8.68
N ALA A 356 -13.07 -21.59 8.25
CA ALA A 356 -11.92 -21.25 7.42
C ALA A 356 -10.62 -21.37 8.22
N ALA A 357 -10.58 -20.88 9.47
CA ALA A 357 -9.42 -20.93 10.34
C ALA A 357 -8.97 -22.36 10.68
N LEU A 358 -9.88 -23.33 10.78
CA LEU A 358 -9.53 -24.77 10.89
C LEU A 358 -8.63 -25.24 9.74
N ARG A 359 -8.73 -24.61 8.56
CA ARG A 359 -7.93 -24.92 7.37
C ARG A 359 -6.73 -23.98 7.20
N MET A 360 -6.38 -23.21 8.24
CA MET A 360 -5.25 -22.29 8.27
C MET A 360 -4.29 -22.70 9.39
N PRO A 361 -3.50 -23.80 9.25
CA PRO A 361 -2.66 -24.34 10.33
C PRO A 361 -1.62 -23.35 10.88
N SER A 362 -1.21 -22.36 10.08
CA SER A 362 -0.22 -21.37 10.48
C SER A 362 -0.85 -20.09 11.08
N ILE A 363 -2.18 -20.02 11.24
CA ILE A 363 -2.88 -18.78 11.63
C ILE A 363 -2.52 -18.36 13.06
N LYS A 364 -1.95 -17.15 13.18
CA LYS A 364 -1.58 -16.54 14.46
C LYS A 364 -2.45 -15.34 14.79
N PHE A 365 -3.03 -14.70 13.77
CA PHE A 365 -3.80 -13.48 13.93
C PHE A 365 -4.88 -13.38 12.86
N LEU A 366 -6.15 -13.31 13.26
CA LEU A 366 -7.29 -13.11 12.38
C LEU A 366 -8.16 -11.99 12.93
N VAL A 367 -8.50 -11.01 12.09
CA VAL A 367 -9.45 -9.96 12.43
C VAL A 367 -10.49 -9.82 11.33
N THR A 368 -11.76 -9.77 11.73
CA THR A 368 -12.86 -9.32 10.87
C THR A 368 -13.68 -8.26 11.59
N TYR A 369 -14.11 -7.23 10.87
CA TYR A 369 -14.82 -6.11 11.46
C TYR A 369 -15.78 -5.46 10.46
N SER A 370 -16.82 -4.84 10.99
CA SER A 370 -17.73 -3.97 10.25
C SER A 370 -17.88 -2.65 11.02
N ILE A 371 -17.78 -1.52 10.32
CA ILE A 371 -17.97 -0.18 10.88
C ILE A 371 -18.86 0.61 9.94
N HIS A 372 -19.94 1.16 10.50
CA HIS A 372 -20.94 1.99 9.86
C HIS A 372 -21.23 3.21 10.76
N ASP A 373 -21.96 4.20 10.24
CA ASP A 373 -22.12 5.53 10.88
C ASP A 373 -22.57 5.49 12.35
N HIS A 374 -23.40 4.50 12.73
CA HIS A 374 -23.94 4.37 14.09
C HIS A 374 -23.76 2.97 14.69
N ARG A 375 -23.04 2.08 13.99
CA ARG A 375 -22.96 0.67 14.35
C ARG A 375 -21.57 0.14 14.01
N GLY A 376 -20.97 -0.61 14.92
CA GLY A 376 -19.67 -1.22 14.66
C GLY A 376 -19.47 -2.49 15.48
N ALA A 377 -18.73 -3.42 14.91
CA ALA A 377 -18.26 -4.60 15.63
C ALA A 377 -16.91 -5.07 15.10
N ILE A 378 -16.09 -5.60 15.99
CA ILE A 378 -14.78 -6.19 15.69
C ILE A 378 -14.67 -7.54 16.39
N PHE A 379 -14.33 -8.55 15.59
CA PHE A 379 -13.94 -9.88 16.04
C PHE A 379 -12.45 -10.08 15.78
N SER A 380 -11.73 -10.62 16.77
CA SER A 380 -10.31 -10.94 16.64
C SER A 380 -9.95 -12.23 17.33
N TYR A 381 -9.10 -13.01 16.67
CA TYR A 381 -8.40 -14.19 17.18
C TYR A 381 -6.89 -13.89 17.17
N GLU A 382 -6.23 -14.09 18.30
CA GLU A 382 -4.79 -13.85 18.46
C GLU A 382 -4.14 -14.96 19.28
N VAL A 383 -3.11 -15.59 18.72
CA VAL A 383 -2.23 -16.51 19.45
C VAL A 383 -1.31 -15.68 20.34
N VAL A 384 -1.34 -15.97 21.64
CA VAL A 384 -0.54 -15.32 22.68
C VAL A 384 0.36 -16.35 23.38
N ASN A 385 1.35 -15.91 24.16
CA ASN A 385 2.39 -16.79 24.74
C ASN A 385 1.87 -18.01 25.51
N LYS A 386 0.63 -17.98 26.05
CA LYS A 386 0.03 -19.05 26.86
C LYS A 386 -1.39 -19.43 26.42
N GLY A 387 -1.71 -19.31 25.13
CA GLY A 387 -3.02 -19.73 24.62
C GLY A 387 -3.53 -18.85 23.50
N VAL A 388 -4.85 -18.72 23.41
CA VAL A 388 -5.53 -17.92 22.41
C VAL A 388 -6.35 -16.86 23.10
N ARG A 389 -6.25 -15.62 22.63
CA ARG A 389 -7.20 -14.56 22.98
C ARG A 389 -8.21 -14.41 21.85
N ILE A 390 -9.50 -14.51 22.21
CA ILE A 390 -10.60 -14.17 21.32
C ILE A 390 -11.34 -12.98 21.88
N SER A 391 -11.41 -11.90 21.10
CA SER A 391 -12.10 -10.66 21.48
C SER A 391 -13.24 -10.37 20.52
N LEU A 392 -14.40 -10.05 21.07
CA LEU A 392 -15.57 -9.57 20.34
C LEU A 392 -16.11 -8.30 20.99
N LYS A 393 -16.04 -7.19 20.26
CA LYS A 393 -16.54 -5.89 20.72
C LYS A 393 -17.62 -5.41 19.76
N CYS A 394 -18.77 -4.99 20.28
CA CYS A 394 -19.92 -4.56 19.49
C CYS A 394 -20.55 -3.30 20.08
N SER A 395 -21.10 -2.42 19.25
CA SER A 395 -21.77 -1.20 19.71
C SER A 395 -23.22 -1.38 20.12
N ARG A 396 -23.81 -2.51 19.79
CA ARG A 396 -25.21 -2.85 20.09
C ARG A 396 -25.26 -4.06 21.02
N PRO A 397 -26.37 -4.26 21.74
CA PRO A 397 -26.64 -5.52 22.40
C PRO A 397 -26.52 -6.68 21.41
N PHE A 398 -25.83 -7.75 21.81
CA PHE A 398 -25.59 -8.91 20.97
C PHE A 398 -25.55 -10.18 21.81
N ARG A 399 -25.76 -11.32 21.16
CA ARG A 399 -25.59 -12.64 21.75
C ARG A 399 -24.65 -13.45 20.86
N LEU A 400 -23.56 -13.94 21.45
CA LEU A 400 -22.71 -14.92 20.79
C LEU A 400 -23.30 -16.31 21.01
N ASP A 401 -23.65 -16.97 19.91
CA ASP A 401 -24.20 -18.33 19.91
C ASP A 401 -23.17 -19.33 20.48
N GLU A 402 -23.64 -20.32 21.24
CA GLU A 402 -22.78 -21.34 21.84
C GLU A 402 -22.11 -22.23 20.78
N GLY A 403 -22.77 -22.47 19.66
CA GLY A 403 -22.16 -23.14 18.51
C GLY A 403 -20.98 -22.36 17.93
N CYS A 404 -21.05 -21.02 17.97
CA CYS A 404 -19.96 -20.15 17.54
C CYS A 404 -18.75 -20.24 18.49
N LYS A 405 -18.99 -20.23 19.81
CA LYS A 405 -17.91 -20.40 20.81
C LYS A 405 -17.19 -21.74 20.63
N LYS A 406 -17.97 -22.83 20.57
CA LYS A 406 -17.44 -24.19 20.36
C LYS A 406 -16.62 -24.29 19.08
N ALA A 407 -17.06 -23.66 17.99
CA ALA A 407 -16.32 -23.68 16.73
C ALA A 407 -14.92 -23.06 16.87
N TRP A 408 -14.80 -21.94 17.59
CA TRP A 408 -13.51 -21.29 17.82
C TRP A 408 -12.64 -21.99 18.87
N GLU A 409 -13.25 -22.63 19.87
CA GLU A 409 -12.52 -23.52 20.80
C GLU A 409 -11.93 -24.73 20.07
N SER A 410 -12.65 -25.28 19.08
CA SER A 410 -12.11 -26.32 18.21
C SER A 410 -10.93 -25.83 17.37
N VAL A 411 -10.95 -24.58 16.88
CA VAL A 411 -9.79 -23.98 16.17
C VAL A 411 -8.56 -23.94 17.06
N ALA A 412 -8.69 -23.47 18.30
CA ALA A 412 -7.57 -23.43 19.24
C ALA A 412 -7.02 -24.84 19.52
N ARG A 413 -7.92 -25.81 19.74
CA ARG A 413 -7.57 -27.20 20.01
C ARG A 413 -6.84 -27.87 18.85
N GLU A 414 -7.38 -27.74 17.64
CA GLU A 414 -6.81 -28.33 16.41
C GLU A 414 -5.40 -27.82 16.16
N HIS A 415 -5.18 -26.52 16.37
CA HIS A 415 -3.88 -25.88 16.17
C HIS A 415 -2.95 -26.01 17.38
N ASN A 416 -3.27 -26.87 18.35
CA ASN A 416 -2.55 -27.06 19.62
C ASN A 416 -2.21 -25.75 20.34
N GLN A 417 -3.11 -24.78 20.23
CA GLN A 417 -3.02 -23.53 20.96
C GLN A 417 -3.62 -23.76 22.35
N GLY A 418 -2.99 -23.21 23.38
CA GLY A 418 -3.42 -23.37 24.77
C GLY A 418 -4.85 -22.84 25.04
N PRO A 419 -5.22 -22.59 26.33
CA PRO A 419 -6.59 -22.22 26.68
C PRO A 419 -7.08 -20.97 25.95
N VAL A 420 -8.39 -20.92 25.69
CA VAL A 420 -9.06 -19.79 25.04
C VAL A 420 -9.54 -18.80 26.10
N GLU A 421 -9.05 -17.57 26.01
CA GLU A 421 -9.52 -16.43 26.81
C GLU A 421 -10.50 -15.59 25.98
N TRP A 422 -11.74 -15.48 26.45
CA TRP A 422 -12.78 -14.67 25.81
C TRP A 422 -12.83 -13.25 26.40
N GLN A 423 -12.74 -12.24 25.53
CA GLN A 423 -12.89 -10.83 25.88
C GLN A 423 -14.08 -10.25 25.11
N ILE A 424 -15.25 -10.26 25.73
CA ILE A 424 -16.51 -9.83 25.12
C ILE A 424 -16.96 -8.53 25.79
N ALA A 425 -17.21 -7.48 24.99
CA ALA A 425 -17.64 -6.20 25.54
C ALA A 425 -18.59 -5.45 24.59
N GLN A 426 -19.57 -4.75 25.16
CA GLN A 426 -20.31 -3.73 24.44
C GLN A 426 -19.59 -2.39 24.60
N LEU A 427 -19.22 -1.74 23.49
CA LEU A 427 -18.45 -0.50 23.49
C LEU A 427 -19.00 0.53 22.50
N PRO A 428 -18.89 1.84 22.77
CA PRO A 428 -19.24 2.87 21.81
C PRO A 428 -18.53 2.71 20.45
N VAL A 429 -19.20 3.12 19.36
CA VAL A 429 -18.71 2.94 17.97
C VAL A 429 -17.35 3.60 17.74
N ASP A 430 -17.13 4.77 18.33
CA ASP A 430 -15.87 5.52 18.27
C ASP A 430 -14.70 4.75 18.90
N ILE A 431 -14.94 4.04 20.01
CA ILE A 431 -13.93 3.18 20.63
C ILE A 431 -13.62 1.96 19.74
N ILE A 432 -14.64 1.40 19.08
CA ILE A 432 -14.47 0.30 18.13
C ILE A 432 -13.67 0.76 16.90
N ASP A 433 -13.97 1.95 16.37
CA ASP A 433 -13.23 2.54 15.25
C ASP A 433 -11.77 2.81 15.60
N LEU A 434 -11.49 3.31 16.80
CA LEU A 434 -10.13 3.44 17.32
C LEU A 434 -9.41 2.09 17.42
N ALA A 435 -10.09 1.05 17.88
CA ALA A 435 -9.53 -0.30 17.97
C ALA A 435 -9.19 -0.86 16.58
N VAL A 436 -10.10 -0.73 15.62
CA VAL A 436 -9.86 -1.11 14.20
C VAL A 436 -8.70 -0.30 13.63
N GLY A 437 -8.68 1.02 13.86
CA GLY A 437 -7.58 1.89 13.45
C GLY A 437 -6.23 1.46 14.02
N GLY A 438 -6.19 1.04 15.28
CA GLY A 438 -5.00 0.48 15.93
C GLY A 438 -4.53 -0.83 15.27
N VAL A 439 -5.46 -1.74 14.98
CA VAL A 439 -5.18 -3.01 14.30
C VAL A 439 -4.65 -2.78 12.88
N VAL A 440 -5.28 -1.87 12.12
CA VAL A 440 -4.86 -1.50 10.77
C VAL A 440 -3.51 -0.78 10.78
N ARG A 441 -3.23 0.06 11.78
CA ARG A 441 -1.91 0.71 11.92
C ARG A 441 -0.81 -0.29 12.24
N LYS A 442 -1.07 -1.27 13.11
CA LYS A 442 -0.10 -2.33 13.45
C LYS A 442 0.20 -3.25 12.26
N SER A 443 -0.73 -3.44 11.34
CA SER A 443 -0.49 -4.21 10.11
C SER A 443 0.28 -3.45 9.03
N VAL A 444 0.21 -2.12 9.05
CA VAL A 444 1.08 -1.23 8.28
C VAL A 444 2.42 -1.12 9.02
N VAL A 445 3.30 -2.09 8.79
CA VAL A 445 4.70 -1.99 9.21
C VAL A 445 5.37 -0.91 8.35
N ARG A 446 5.20 0.37 8.71
CA ARG A 446 6.11 1.43 8.29
C ARG A 446 7.37 1.27 9.13
N LYS A 447 8.36 0.54 8.59
CA LYS A 447 9.73 0.64 9.09
C LYS A 447 10.38 1.99 8.80
N HIS A 448 9.76 2.80 7.94
CA HIS A 448 10.32 4.07 7.50
C HIS A 448 9.26 5.18 7.64
N PRO A 449 9.41 6.10 8.60
CA PRO A 449 8.60 7.31 8.63
C PRO A 449 8.81 8.07 7.32
N ILE A 450 7.75 8.62 6.75
CA ILE A 450 7.81 9.42 5.52
C ILE A 450 8.70 10.64 5.81
N GLN A 451 9.98 10.57 5.44
CA GLN A 451 10.83 11.75 5.46
C GLN A 451 10.42 12.68 4.31
N GLY A 452 10.29 13.96 4.61
CA GLY A 452 10.20 15.00 3.59
C GLY A 452 11.49 15.05 2.77
N PRO A 453 11.48 15.64 1.56
CA PRO A 453 12.62 15.58 0.66
C PRO A 453 13.86 16.21 1.32
N VAL A 454 14.87 15.38 1.59
CA VAL A 454 16.25 15.87 1.81
C VAL A 454 16.71 16.43 0.47
N ARG A 455 16.45 17.73 0.28
CA ARG A 455 16.99 18.46 -0.86
C ARG A 455 18.50 18.38 -0.75
N ALA A 456 19.14 17.81 -1.75
CA ALA A 456 20.54 18.07 -2.04
C ALA A 456 20.68 19.58 -2.36
N ARG A 457 20.77 20.42 -1.33
CA ARG A 457 21.17 21.81 -1.49
C ARG A 457 22.63 21.78 -1.93
N ARG A 458 22.88 22.25 -3.15
CA ARG A 458 24.22 22.56 -3.64
C ARG A 458 24.94 23.39 -2.55
N GLY A 459 26.08 22.91 -2.09
CA GLY A 459 26.96 23.68 -1.22
C GLY A 459 27.25 25.03 -1.86
N ARG A 460 26.85 26.12 -1.19
CA ARG A 460 27.33 27.45 -1.52
C ARG A 460 28.80 27.50 -1.10
N HIS A 461 29.69 27.74 -2.07
CA HIS A 461 31.05 28.15 -1.75
C HIS A 461 31.02 29.41 -0.87
N PRO A 462 31.86 29.51 0.17
CA PRO A 462 31.97 30.73 0.94
C PRO A 462 32.56 31.81 0.02
N LYS A 463 31.82 32.92 -0.14
CA LYS A 463 32.35 34.14 -0.76
C LYS A 463 33.56 34.56 0.09
N ARG A 464 34.74 34.58 -0.54
CA ARG A 464 35.91 35.30 -0.02
C ARG A 464 35.47 36.74 0.24
N ARG A 465 35.54 37.17 1.49
CA ARG A 465 35.58 38.60 1.84
C ARG A 465 36.84 39.17 1.18
N ARG A 466 36.67 40.24 0.42
CA ARG A 466 37.72 41.24 0.25
C ARG A 466 37.63 42.19 1.43
#